data_AF-A0A840UZ11-F1
#
_entry.id   AF-A0A840UZ11-F1
#
_cell.length_a   1.000
_cell.length_b   1.000
_cell.length_c   1.000
_cell.angle_alpha   90.00
_cell.angle_beta   90.00
_cell.angle_gamma   90.00
#
_symmetry.space_group_name_H-M   'P 1'
#
loop_
_entity.id
_entity.type
_entity.pdbx_description
1 polymer ?
#
loop_
_entity_poly.entity_id
_entity_poly.type
_entity_poly.pdbx_seq_one_letter_code
_entity_poly.pdbx_strand_id
1 'polypeptide(L)'
;MKFKEQWNLETALKILRHQTVDSQVWAEAVEWLMLFGPPEIKEILLKASGIASETYFPELQPIYRGPDGEPYYDVAVLARALGISEEIAQDIIRRKENEHEMQHLFTGGSDTVH
;
A
#
# COMPACT_ATOMS: atom_id res chain seq x y z
N MET A 1 22.15 -22.35 12.54
CA MET A 1 21.20 -21.62 11.66
C MET A 1 21.73 -20.21 11.48
N LYS A 2 21.75 -19.71 10.24
CA LYS A 2 22.16 -18.33 9.97
C LYS A 2 21.02 -17.39 10.35
N PHE A 3 21.31 -16.24 10.95
CA PHE A 3 20.31 -15.22 11.34
C PHE A 3 19.30 -14.89 10.23
N LYS A 4 19.75 -14.87 8.96
CA LYS A 4 18.89 -14.67 7.78
C LYS A 4 17.79 -15.74 7.59
N GLU A 5 18.03 -16.98 8.01
CA GLU A 5 17.07 -18.09 7.89
C GLU A 5 15.92 -17.97 8.91
N GLN A 6 16.10 -17.14 9.95
CA GLN A 6 15.09 -16.88 10.97
C GLN A 6 14.15 -15.73 10.57
N TRP A 7 14.46 -15.01 9.50
CA TRP A 7 13.67 -13.87 9.03
C TRP A 7 12.62 -14.31 8.00
N ASN A 8 11.53 -14.90 8.50
CA ASN A 8 10.37 -15.31 7.71
C ASN A 8 9.09 -14.58 8.17
N LEU A 9 7.97 -14.79 7.47
CA LEU A 9 6.69 -14.15 7.78
C LEU A 9 6.25 -14.37 9.22
N GLU A 10 6.42 -15.58 9.75
CA GLU A 10 6.04 -15.91 11.14
C GLU A 10 6.83 -15.06 12.14
N THR A 11 8.15 -14.95 11.97
CA THR A 11 9.00 -14.11 12.82
C THR A 11 8.66 -12.63 12.67
N ALA A 12 8.39 -12.16 11.45
CA ALA A 12 7.99 -10.77 11.20
C ALA A 12 6.67 -10.42 11.91
N LEU A 13 5.65 -11.28 11.80
CA LEU A 13 4.37 -11.10 12.49
C LEU A 13 4.52 -11.17 14.01
N LYS A 14 5.43 -12.02 14.52
CA LYS A 14 5.73 -12.11 15.95
C LYS A 14 6.34 -10.81 16.49
N ILE A 15 7.18 -10.14 15.70
CA ILE A 15 7.75 -8.83 16.05
C ILE A 15 6.67 -7.75 16.03
N LEU A 16 5.83 -7.71 14.99
CA LEU A 16 4.74 -6.73 14.90
C LEU A 16 3.70 -6.86 16.02
N ARG A 17 3.55 -8.07 16.59
CA ARG A 17 2.68 -8.32 17.75
C ARG A 17 3.34 -8.05 19.10
N HIS A 18 4.62 -7.69 19.13
CA HIS A 18 5.32 -7.45 20.39
C HIS A 18 4.84 -6.14 21.03
N GLN A 19 4.60 -6.14 22.33
CA GLN A 19 4.02 -5.00 23.07
C GLN A 19 4.87 -3.70 23.00
N THR A 20 6.15 -3.81 22.64
CA THR A 20 7.06 -2.66 22.51
C THR A 20 7.13 -2.13 21.08
N VAL A 21 6.41 -2.75 20.14
CA VAL A 21 6.34 -2.33 18.76
C VAL A 21 5.04 -1.56 18.59
N ASP A 22 5.16 -0.27 18.33
CA ASP A 22 4.02 0.56 17.93
C ASP A 22 3.74 0.31 16.45
N SER A 23 2.67 -0.43 16.17
CA SER A 23 2.28 -0.78 14.80
C SER A 23 1.93 0.44 13.94
N GLN A 24 1.45 1.52 14.56
CA GLN A 24 1.13 2.75 13.85
C GLN A 24 2.42 3.45 13.41
N VAL A 25 3.38 3.64 14.32
CA VAL A 25 4.67 4.26 13.99
C VAL A 25 5.41 3.46 12.92
N TRP A 26 5.34 2.12 12.98
CA TRP A 26 5.92 1.28 11.94
C TRP A 26 5.25 1.45 10.57
N ALA A 27 3.91 1.53 10.53
CA ALA A 27 3.18 1.76 9.29
C ALA A 27 3.53 3.13 8.68
N GLU A 28 3.58 4.17 9.51
CA GLU A 28 3.95 5.53 9.10
C GLU A 28 5.41 5.59 8.58
N ALA A 29 6.34 4.89 9.23
CA ALA A 29 7.73 4.82 8.78
C ALA A 29 7.88 4.10 7.43
N VAL A 30 7.15 3.00 7.22
CA VAL A 30 7.16 2.28 5.94
C VAL A 30 6.52 3.13 4.84
N GLU A 31 5.39 3.79 5.12
CA GLU A 31 4.77 4.73 4.20
C GLU A 31 5.75 5.85 3.81
N TRP A 32 6.41 6.47 4.78
CA TRP A 32 7.42 7.51 4.52
C TRP A 32 8.56 6.99 3.64
N LEU A 33 9.05 5.77 3.87
CA LEU A 33 10.09 5.16 3.04
C LEU A 33 9.62 4.84 1.62
N MET A 34 8.36 4.42 1.44
CA MET A 34 7.78 4.21 0.11
C MET A 34 7.67 5.52 -0.67
N LEU A 35 7.37 6.63 0.01
CA LEU A 35 7.17 7.94 -0.60
C LEU A 35 8.47 8.72 -0.81
N PHE A 36 9.38 8.70 0.16
CA PHE A 36 10.55 9.59 0.21
C PHE A 36 11.88 8.84 0.37
N GLY A 37 11.86 7.52 0.51
CA GLY A 37 13.06 6.71 0.65
C GLY A 37 13.95 6.66 -0.61
N PRO A 38 15.17 6.11 -0.48
CA PRO A 38 16.04 5.87 -1.62
C PRO A 38 15.38 4.95 -2.68
N PRO A 39 15.68 5.11 -3.98
CA PRO A 39 15.05 4.34 -5.05
C PRO A 39 15.09 2.82 -4.83
N GLU A 40 16.21 2.28 -4.36
CA GLU A 40 16.39 0.85 -4.12
C GLU A 40 15.49 0.34 -3.00
N ILE A 41 15.27 1.18 -1.96
CA ILE A 41 14.37 0.84 -0.85
C ILE A 41 12.91 0.90 -1.30
N LYS A 42 12.55 1.93 -2.06
CA LYS A 42 11.21 2.04 -2.66
C LYS A 42 10.88 0.82 -3.51
N GLU A 43 11.79 0.40 -4.37
CA GLU A 43 11.60 -0.77 -5.24
C GLU A 43 11.36 -2.05 -4.44
N ILE A 44 12.14 -2.27 -3.37
CA ILE A 44 11.96 -3.43 -2.49
C ILE A 44 10.59 -3.41 -1.80
N LEU A 45 10.19 -2.25 -1.26
CA LEU A 45 8.92 -2.09 -0.56
C LEU A 45 7.72 -2.22 -1.51
N LEU A 46 7.79 -1.64 -2.72
CA LEU A 46 6.75 -1.75 -3.74
C LEU A 46 6.60 -3.20 -4.22
N LYS A 47 7.71 -3.92 -4.44
CA LYS A 47 7.67 -5.36 -4.79
C LYS A 47 7.04 -6.19 -3.67
N ALA A 48 7.44 -5.96 -2.43
CA ALA A 48 6.87 -6.66 -1.28
C ALA A 48 5.37 -6.36 -1.11
N SER A 49 4.97 -5.10 -1.29
CA SER A 49 3.58 -4.66 -1.30
C SER A 49 2.77 -5.35 -2.39
N GLY A 50 3.30 -5.41 -3.62
CA GLY A 50 2.66 -6.12 -4.74
C GLY A 50 2.40 -7.60 -4.43
N ILE A 51 3.41 -8.32 -3.91
CA ILE A 51 3.27 -9.73 -3.51
C ILE A 51 2.21 -9.89 -2.42
N ALA A 52 2.20 -9.00 -1.41
CA ALA A 52 1.21 -9.04 -0.34
C ALA A 52 -0.20 -8.80 -0.88
N SER A 53 -0.39 -7.79 -1.72
CA SER A 53 -1.68 -7.48 -2.35
C SER A 53 -2.19 -8.64 -3.21
N GLU A 54 -1.35 -9.25 -4.04
CA GLU A 54 -1.72 -10.42 -4.85
C GLU A 54 -2.09 -11.64 -3.99
N THR A 55 -1.43 -11.82 -2.85
CA THR A 55 -1.65 -12.97 -1.95
C THR A 55 -2.93 -12.82 -1.12
N TYR A 56 -3.16 -11.62 -0.58
CA TYR A 56 -4.22 -11.38 0.41
C TYR A 56 -5.46 -10.68 -0.15
N PHE A 57 -5.33 -9.99 -1.29
CA PHE A 57 -6.42 -9.29 -1.98
C PHE A 57 -6.42 -9.63 -3.49
N PRO A 58 -6.57 -10.92 -3.86
CA PRO A 58 -6.45 -11.39 -5.24
C PRO A 58 -7.46 -10.72 -6.20
N GLU A 59 -8.59 -10.22 -5.69
CA GLU A 59 -9.59 -9.47 -6.44
C GLU A 59 -9.16 -8.05 -6.81
N LEU A 60 -8.17 -7.49 -6.13
CA LEU A 60 -7.65 -6.14 -6.36
C LEU A 60 -6.63 -6.16 -7.49
N GLN A 61 -7.12 -6.29 -8.72
CA GLN A 61 -6.30 -6.26 -9.93
C GLN A 61 -6.20 -4.84 -10.50
N PRO A 62 -5.04 -4.43 -11.03
CA PRO A 62 -4.91 -3.12 -11.66
C PRO A 62 -5.76 -3.06 -12.94
N ILE A 63 -6.51 -1.97 -13.12
CA ILE A 63 -7.28 -1.71 -14.33
C ILE A 63 -6.35 -1.42 -15.50
N TYR A 64 -5.28 -0.66 -15.24
CA TYR A 64 -4.22 -0.38 -16.19
C TYR A 64 -2.91 -0.09 -15.45
N ARG A 65 -1.81 -0.02 -16.21
CA ARG A 65 -0.49 0.39 -15.70
C ARG A 65 -0.05 1.67 -16.38
N GLY A 66 0.49 2.60 -15.61
CA GLY A 66 1.02 3.87 -16.09
C GLY A 66 2.27 3.71 -16.97
N PRO A 67 2.75 4.81 -17.60
CA PRO A 67 3.96 4.81 -18.43
C PRO A 67 5.24 4.39 -17.69
N ASP A 68 5.24 4.53 -16.37
CA ASP A 68 6.26 4.14 -15.41
C ASP A 68 6.10 2.70 -14.88
N GLY A 69 5.04 1.99 -15.29
CA GLY A 69 4.73 0.62 -14.86
C GLY A 69 3.89 0.56 -13.58
N GLU A 70 3.54 1.70 -13.00
CA GLU A 70 2.79 1.80 -11.75
C GLU A 70 1.32 1.33 -11.93
N PRO A 71 0.77 0.52 -11.01
CA PRO A 71 -0.58 -0.02 -11.13
C PRO A 71 -1.64 1.00 -10.72
N TYR A 72 -2.69 1.13 -11.54
CA TYR A 72 -3.87 1.93 -11.22
C TYR A 72 -5.05 1.03 -10.86
N TYR A 73 -5.72 1.34 -9.75
CA TYR A 73 -6.79 0.51 -9.20
C TYR A 73 -8.14 1.21 -9.21
N ASP A 74 -9.20 0.40 -9.27
CA ASP A 74 -10.58 0.84 -9.09
C ASP A 74 -10.86 1.08 -7.60
N VAL A 75 -11.27 2.30 -7.24
CA VAL A 75 -11.55 2.65 -5.85
C VAL A 75 -12.72 1.84 -5.29
N ALA A 76 -13.71 1.48 -6.10
CA ALA A 76 -14.82 0.64 -5.67
C ALA A 76 -14.37 -0.80 -5.39
N VAL A 77 -13.42 -1.33 -6.18
CA VAL A 77 -12.82 -2.65 -5.91
C VAL A 77 -11.98 -2.60 -4.63
N LEU A 78 -11.16 -1.56 -4.48
CA LEU A 78 -10.35 -1.32 -3.28
C LEU A 78 -11.22 -1.26 -2.02
N ALA A 79 -12.30 -0.48 -2.05
CA ALA A 79 -13.22 -0.34 -0.93
C ALA A 79 -13.84 -1.69 -0.54
N ARG A 80 -14.28 -2.47 -1.52
CA ARG A 80 -14.83 -3.82 -1.28
C ARG A 80 -13.80 -4.77 -0.68
N ALA A 81 -12.58 -4.81 -1.23
CA ALA A 81 -11.49 -5.66 -0.74
C ALA A 81 -11.11 -5.32 0.71
N LEU A 82 -11.17 -4.05 1.08
CA LEU A 82 -10.88 -3.56 2.42
C LEU A 82 -12.08 -3.60 3.38
N GLY A 83 -13.28 -3.97 2.91
CA GLY A 83 -14.49 -4.02 3.73
C GLY A 83 -14.99 -2.65 4.21
N ILE A 84 -14.70 -1.58 3.45
CA ILE A 84 -15.10 -0.19 3.74
C ILE A 84 -16.03 0.35 2.64
N SER A 85 -16.69 1.49 2.88
CA SER A 85 -17.44 2.17 1.82
C SER A 85 -16.50 2.87 0.84
N GLU A 86 -16.97 3.07 -0.40
CA GLU A 86 -16.23 3.82 -1.41
C GLU A 86 -15.98 5.27 -0.99
N GLU A 87 -16.95 5.90 -0.32
CA GLU A 87 -16.80 7.25 0.28
C GLU A 87 -15.65 7.31 1.28
N ILE A 88 -15.57 6.33 2.20
CA ILE A 88 -14.46 6.26 3.18
C ILE A 88 -13.13 6.03 2.46
N ALA A 89 -13.09 5.18 1.43
CA ALA A 89 -11.89 4.96 0.65
C ALA A 89 -11.42 6.24 -0.05
N GLN A 90 -12.34 6.98 -0.69
CA GLN A 90 -12.06 8.26 -1.35
C GLN A 90 -11.55 9.31 -0.35
N ASP A 91 -12.16 9.40 0.84
CA ASP A 91 -11.71 10.33 1.88
C ASP A 91 -10.31 10.00 2.39
N ILE A 92 -9.99 8.71 2.58
CA ILE A 92 -8.64 8.26 2.97
C ILE A 92 -7.63 8.60 1.88
N ILE A 93 -7.96 8.33 0.61
CA ILE A 93 -7.10 8.66 -0.54
C ILE A 93 -6.85 10.15 -0.55
N ARG A 94 -7.89 10.98 -0.60
CA ARG A 94 -7.78 12.44 -0.65
C ARG A 94 -6.97 13.01 0.51
N ARG A 95 -7.18 12.49 1.72
CA ARG A 95 -6.41 12.91 2.89
C ARG A 95 -4.92 12.59 2.71
N LYS A 96 -4.57 11.39 2.28
CA LYS A 96 -3.18 11.00 2.02
C LYS A 96 -2.55 11.81 0.88
N GLU A 97 -3.29 12.09 -0.17
CA GLU A 97 -2.81 12.95 -1.27
C GLU A 97 -2.47 14.37 -0.78
N ASN A 98 -3.33 14.94 0.07
CA ASN A 98 -3.11 16.25 0.67
C ASN A 98 -1.95 16.26 1.68
N GLU A 99 -1.82 15.22 2.50
CA GLU A 99 -0.74 15.08 3.49
C GLU A 99 0.65 15.00 2.83
N HIS A 100 0.72 14.43 1.63
CA HIS A 100 1.99 14.16 0.95
C HIS A 100 2.23 15.01 -0.30
N GLU A 101 1.32 15.94 -0.63
CA GLU A 101 1.33 16.75 -1.86
C GLU A 101 1.54 15.90 -3.14
N MET A 102 0.99 14.68 -3.16
CA MET A 102 1.14 13.72 -4.25
C MET A 102 -0.22 13.19 -4.68
N GLN A 103 -0.45 13.11 -5.99
CA GLN A 103 -1.60 12.37 -6.52
C GLN A 103 -1.34 10.87 -6.43
N HIS A 104 -2.24 10.13 -5.80
CA HIS A 104 -2.16 8.68 -5.73
C HIS A 104 -2.76 8.05 -6.98
N LEU A 105 -2.30 6.84 -7.30
CA LEU A 105 -2.55 6.12 -8.55
C LEU A 105 -3.93 5.42 -8.57
N PHE A 106 -5.00 6.14 -8.24
CA PHE A 106 -6.35 5.56 -8.11
C PHE A 106 -7.33 6.16 -9.11
N THR A 107 -8.14 5.30 -9.74
CA THR A 107 -9.25 5.75 -10.60
C THR A 107 -10.58 5.49 -9.91
N GLY A 108 -11.29 6.55 -9.56
CA GLY A 108 -12.63 6.47 -8.99
C GLY A 108 -13.07 7.78 -8.35
N GLY A 109 -13.80 8.57 -9.14
CA GLY A 109 -14.45 9.83 -8.77
C GLY A 109 -14.92 10.49 -10.06
N SER A 110 -16.23 10.69 -10.18
CA SER A 110 -16.91 11.25 -11.35
C SER A 110 -16.45 12.69 -11.66
N ASP A 111 -15.32 12.84 -12.33
CA ASP A 111 -15.09 13.97 -13.20
C ASP A 111 -14.95 13.44 -14.62
N THR A 112 -16.03 13.65 -15.37
CA THR A 112 -16.05 13.61 -16.82
C THR A 112 -14.81 14.30 -17.37
N VAL A 113 -14.01 13.54 -18.12
CA VAL A 113 -13.03 14.07 -19.06
C VAL A 113 -13.77 15.02 -20.00
N HIS A 114 -13.53 16.32 -19.85
CA HIS A 114 -13.79 17.35 -20.85
C HIS A 114 -12.48 18.07 -21.17
#